data_AF-A0A962UNU2-F1
#
_entry.id   AF-A0A962UNU2-F1
#
_cell.length_a   1.000
_cell.length_b   1.000
_cell.length_c   1.000
_cell.angle_alpha   90.00
_cell.angle_beta   90.00
_cell.angle_gamma   90.00
#
_symmetry.space_group_name_H-M   'P 1'
#
loop_
_entity.id
_entity.type
_entity.pdbx_description
1 polymer ?
#
loop_
_entity_poly.entity_id
_entity_poly.type
_entity_poly.pdbx_seq_one_letter_code
_entity_poly.pdbx_strand_id
1 'polypeptide(L)'
;MHTTMKLLVAALSLAAGLAVAHEPPPVPADYPSHRQVGGCTSQAALREGLQAYNVARLEVADVLRNLAKEDGIAQDSRTQLLGYAEQFEEMRRRMPEPDPDSNEFRNFDFQIGLAFASMAVFLNTKDEALADRFFKDRDQPASDLGRYLAHLERSRVHYTSQLDRARSVGCAS
;
A
#
# COMPACT_ATOMS: atom_id res chain seq x y z
N MET A 1 -18.30 -10.88 -27.53
CA MET A 1 -17.86 -9.55 -27.04
C MET A 1 -18.52 -9.09 -25.73
N HIS A 2 -19.48 -9.82 -25.13
CA HIS A 2 -20.13 -9.39 -23.87
C HIS A 2 -19.44 -9.88 -22.59
N THR A 3 -18.59 -10.91 -22.65
CA THR A 3 -17.94 -11.50 -21.47
C THR A 3 -16.78 -10.65 -20.96
N THR A 4 -15.98 -10.09 -21.89
CA THR A 4 -14.79 -9.29 -21.59
C THR A 4 -15.10 -7.99 -20.83
N MET A 5 -16.29 -7.42 -21.04
CA MET A 5 -16.69 -6.15 -20.45
C MET A 5 -17.21 -6.30 -19.01
N LYS A 6 -17.82 -7.45 -18.66
CA LYS A 6 -18.21 -7.75 -17.27
C LYS A 6 -17.01 -8.08 -16.39
N LEU A 7 -16.01 -8.73 -16.97
CA LEU A 7 -14.74 -9.04 -16.31
C LEU A 7 -13.93 -7.78 -16.00
N LEU A 8 -13.87 -6.83 -16.93
CA LEU A 8 -13.19 -5.55 -16.71
C LEU A 8 -13.80 -4.77 -15.53
N VAL A 9 -15.13 -4.80 -15.35
CA VAL A 9 -15.83 -4.10 -14.26
C VAL A 9 -15.61 -4.78 -12.90
N ALA A 10 -15.61 -6.11 -12.85
CA ALA A 10 -15.26 -6.85 -11.62
C ALA A 10 -13.79 -6.63 -11.23
N ALA A 11 -12.88 -6.69 -12.20
CA ALA A 11 -11.46 -6.38 -12.06
C ALA A 11 -11.20 -4.93 -11.61
N LEU A 12 -11.93 -3.94 -12.18
CA LEU A 12 -11.88 -2.54 -11.76
C LEU A 12 -12.45 -2.34 -10.35
N SER A 13 -13.46 -3.12 -9.94
CA SER A 13 -14.01 -3.07 -8.58
C SER A 13 -13.07 -3.70 -7.57
N LEU A 14 -12.34 -4.77 -7.94
CA LEU A 14 -11.27 -5.36 -7.12
C LEU A 14 -10.03 -4.47 -7.06
N ALA A 15 -9.63 -3.86 -8.17
CA ALA A 15 -8.56 -2.87 -8.23
C ALA A 15 -8.93 -1.59 -7.47
N ALA A 16 -10.21 -1.20 -7.48
CA ALA A 16 -10.72 -0.14 -6.62
C ALA A 16 -10.69 -0.57 -5.15
N GLY A 17 -11.01 -1.83 -4.82
CA GLY A 17 -10.85 -2.36 -3.46
C GLY A 17 -9.41 -2.36 -2.96
N LEU A 18 -8.44 -2.68 -3.82
CA LEU A 18 -7.00 -2.51 -3.55
C LEU A 18 -6.62 -1.02 -3.47
N ALA A 19 -7.13 -0.18 -4.36
CA ALA A 19 -6.86 1.25 -4.34
C ALA A 19 -7.36 1.88 -3.03
N VAL A 20 -8.52 1.45 -2.52
CA VAL A 20 -9.05 1.82 -1.21
C VAL A 20 -8.16 1.28 -0.08
N ALA A 21 -7.66 0.05 -0.18
CA ALA A 21 -6.72 -0.50 0.80
C ALA A 21 -5.36 0.23 0.81
N HIS A 22 -4.94 0.79 -0.33
CA HIS A 22 -3.69 1.55 -0.48
C HIS A 22 -3.89 3.06 -0.58
N GLU A 23 -5.06 3.55 -0.17
CA GLU A 23 -5.33 4.99 -0.12
C GLU A 23 -4.21 5.68 0.64
N PRO A 24 -3.78 6.86 0.14
CA PRO A 24 -2.77 7.64 0.84
C PRO A 24 -3.27 7.87 2.28
N PRO A 25 -2.40 7.74 3.28
CA PRO A 25 -2.79 7.96 4.65
C PRO A 25 -3.41 9.36 4.76
N PRO A 26 -4.50 9.55 5.53
CA PRO A 26 -5.02 10.88 5.77
C PRO A 26 -3.99 11.65 6.60
N VAL A 27 -3.34 12.66 6.01
CA VAL A 27 -2.32 13.45 6.71
C VAL A 27 -2.88 14.84 7.03
N PRO A 28 -2.74 15.35 8.28
CA PRO A 28 -3.28 16.65 8.64
C PRO A 28 -2.52 17.77 7.93
N ALA A 29 -3.23 18.86 7.63
CA ALA A 29 -2.73 19.97 6.81
C ALA A 29 -1.64 20.81 7.50
N ASP A 30 -1.45 20.62 8.80
CA ASP A 30 -0.52 21.31 9.67
C ASP A 30 0.53 20.36 10.27
N TYR A 31 0.79 19.22 9.63
CA TYR A 31 1.83 18.30 10.07
C TYR A 31 3.20 18.98 10.01
N PRO A 32 3.87 19.27 11.13
CA PRO A 32 4.98 20.20 11.11
C PRO A 32 6.22 19.60 10.43
N SER A 33 6.69 20.31 9.40
CA SER A 33 7.98 20.09 8.73
C SER A 33 9.17 20.49 9.63
N HIS A 34 10.07 19.54 9.84
CA HIS A 34 11.47 19.65 10.30
C HIS A 34 11.93 20.62 11.42
N ARG A 35 11.06 21.20 12.26
CA ARG A 35 11.50 22.00 13.41
C ARG A 35 10.74 21.65 14.69
N GLN A 36 11.25 20.67 15.44
CA GLN A 36 10.84 20.50 16.84
C GLN A 36 11.26 21.74 17.63
N VAL A 37 10.30 22.46 18.21
CA VAL A 37 10.39 22.98 19.57
C VAL A 37 8.97 23.04 20.14
N GLY A 38 8.48 21.93 20.72
CA GLY A 38 7.16 21.92 21.39
C GLY A 38 6.53 20.55 21.63
N GLY A 39 7.01 19.81 22.64
CA GLY A 39 6.21 19.10 23.65
C GLY A 39 5.10 18.07 23.33
N CYS A 40 4.71 17.81 22.08
CA CYS A 40 3.64 16.84 21.78
C CYS A 40 4.23 15.43 21.58
N THR A 41 4.14 14.55 22.58
CA THR A 41 4.44 13.10 22.44
C THR A 41 3.62 12.45 21.31
N SER A 42 2.47 13.03 20.96
CA SER A 42 1.61 12.62 19.85
C SER A 42 2.22 12.84 18.45
N GLN A 43 3.16 13.77 18.26
CA GLN A 43 3.78 14.01 16.95
C GLN A 43 4.81 12.94 16.57
N ALA A 44 5.64 12.50 17.52
CA ALA A 44 6.57 11.39 17.30
C ALA A 44 5.80 10.09 17.01
N ALA A 45 4.75 9.82 17.80
CA ALA A 45 3.88 8.67 17.58
C ALA A 45 3.15 8.72 16.22
N LEU A 46 2.77 9.92 15.74
CA LEU A 46 2.16 10.10 14.43
C LEU A 46 3.15 9.82 13.28
N ARG A 47 4.39 10.30 13.40
CA ARG A 47 5.49 10.00 12.46
C ARG A 47 5.79 8.51 12.40
N GLU A 48 5.93 7.88 13.56
CA GLU A 48 6.15 6.43 13.67
C GLU A 48 4.99 5.64 13.07
N GLY A 49 3.75 6.04 13.35
CA GLY A 49 2.55 5.42 12.78
C GLY A 49 2.49 5.55 11.25
N LEU A 50 2.82 6.73 10.71
CA LEU A 50 2.85 6.99 9.26
C LEU A 50 3.95 6.16 8.57
N GLN A 51 5.14 6.11 9.17
CA GLN A 51 6.24 5.28 8.70
C GLN A 51 5.84 3.80 8.69
N ALA A 52 5.27 3.29 9.79
CA ALA A 52 4.84 1.91 9.90
C ALA A 52 3.76 1.56 8.86
N TYR A 53 2.81 2.46 8.61
CA TYR A 53 1.80 2.26 7.57
C TYR A 53 2.41 2.22 6.16
N ASN A 54 3.35 3.12 5.85
CA ASN A 54 4.03 3.09 4.56
C ASN A 54 4.92 1.85 4.37
N VAL A 55 5.58 1.39 5.43
CA VAL A 55 6.31 0.11 5.40
C VAL A 55 5.33 -1.02 5.12
N ALA A 56 4.21 -1.08 5.85
CA ALA A 56 3.18 -2.10 5.65
C ALA A 56 2.61 -2.09 4.22
N ARG A 57 2.46 -0.91 3.58
CA ARG A 57 2.08 -0.84 2.16
C ARG A 57 3.10 -1.56 1.28
N LEU A 58 4.39 -1.30 1.47
CA LEU A 58 5.45 -1.83 0.62
C LEU A 58 5.73 -3.33 0.80
N GLU A 59 5.22 -3.96 1.86
CA GLU A 59 5.34 -5.41 2.10
C GLU A 59 4.56 -6.26 1.08
N VAL A 60 3.78 -5.66 0.19
CA VAL A 60 3.17 -6.36 -0.95
C VAL A 60 4.23 -7.07 -1.81
N ALA A 61 5.47 -6.59 -1.78
CA ALA A 61 6.61 -7.23 -2.42
C ALA A 61 6.75 -8.71 -2.06
N ASP A 62 6.49 -9.07 -0.80
CA ASP A 62 6.62 -10.45 -0.34
C ASP A 62 5.47 -11.34 -0.86
N VAL A 63 4.26 -10.79 -0.94
CA VAL A 63 3.12 -11.45 -1.59
C VAL A 63 3.42 -11.72 -3.06
N LEU A 64 3.96 -10.73 -3.77
CA LEU A 64 4.32 -10.86 -5.19
C LEU A 64 5.41 -11.91 -5.41
N ARG A 65 6.43 -11.95 -4.55
CA ARG A 65 7.49 -12.99 -4.61
C ARG A 65 6.94 -14.38 -4.37
N ASN A 66 6.01 -14.53 -3.44
CA ASN A 66 5.44 -15.84 -3.15
C ASN A 66 4.52 -16.31 -4.29
N LEU A 67 3.68 -15.42 -4.84
CA LEU A 67 2.91 -15.72 -6.05
C LEU A 67 3.82 -16.12 -7.21
N ALA A 68 4.96 -15.45 -7.40
CA ALA A 68 5.90 -15.78 -8.48
C ALA A 68 6.53 -17.18 -8.35
N LYS A 69 6.55 -17.76 -7.15
CA LYS A 69 7.03 -19.13 -6.88
C LYS A 69 5.98 -20.20 -7.16
N GLU A 70 4.71 -19.83 -7.34
CA GLU A 70 3.66 -20.80 -7.60
C GLU A 70 3.84 -21.53 -8.94
N ASP A 71 3.45 -22.80 -8.94
CA ASP A 71 3.38 -23.61 -10.15
C ASP A 71 2.26 -23.12 -11.07
N GLY A 72 2.55 -23.14 -12.38
CA GLY A 72 1.61 -22.72 -13.42
C GLY A 72 1.60 -21.22 -13.72
N ILE A 73 2.45 -20.41 -13.07
CA ILE A 73 2.67 -19.02 -13.48
C ILE A 73 3.59 -18.98 -14.71
N ALA A 74 3.13 -18.30 -15.78
CA ALA A 74 3.91 -18.10 -16.99
C ALA A 74 5.21 -17.33 -16.71
N GLN A 75 6.28 -17.63 -17.46
CA GLN A 75 7.63 -17.11 -17.18
C GLN A 75 7.71 -15.58 -17.31
N ASP A 76 6.98 -14.99 -18.26
CA ASP A 76 6.87 -13.55 -18.45
C ASP A 76 6.15 -12.89 -17.27
N SER A 77 5.06 -13.50 -16.80
CA SER A 77 4.31 -13.04 -15.62
C SER A 77 5.16 -13.13 -14.35
N ARG A 78 5.89 -14.23 -14.17
CA ARG A 78 6.85 -14.40 -13.07
C ARG A 78 7.90 -13.29 -13.07
N THR A 79 8.47 -12.98 -14.24
CA THR A 79 9.47 -11.93 -14.39
C THR A 79 8.92 -10.57 -13.99
N GLN A 80 7.69 -10.25 -14.42
CA GLN A 80 7.05 -8.99 -14.08
C GLN A 80 6.66 -8.89 -12.61
N LEU A 81 6.12 -9.95 -11.99
CA LEU A 81 5.83 -9.99 -10.56
C LEU A 81 7.10 -9.72 -9.72
N LEU A 82 8.21 -10.34 -10.10
CA LEU A 82 9.50 -10.11 -9.44
C LEU A 82 10.01 -8.68 -9.66
N GLY A 83 9.80 -8.12 -10.85
CA GLY A 83 10.12 -6.72 -11.13
C GLY A 83 9.33 -5.73 -10.26
N TYR A 84 8.03 -5.95 -10.09
CA TYR A 84 7.22 -5.15 -9.15
C TYR A 84 7.67 -5.35 -7.70
N ALA A 85 7.95 -6.59 -7.28
CA ALA A 85 8.44 -6.85 -5.93
C ALA A 85 9.76 -6.12 -5.64
N GLU A 86 10.69 -6.13 -6.60
CA GLU A 86 11.95 -5.38 -6.50
C GLU A 86 11.71 -3.87 -6.45
N GLN A 87 10.77 -3.35 -7.24
CA GLN A 87 10.39 -1.94 -7.23
C GLN A 87 9.88 -1.48 -5.85
N PHE A 88 8.94 -2.23 -5.24
CA PHE A 88 8.41 -1.90 -3.91
C PHE A 88 9.48 -1.98 -2.82
N GLU A 89 10.42 -2.90 -2.97
CA GLU A 89 11.52 -3.06 -2.03
C GLU A 89 12.57 -1.96 -2.12
N GLU A 90 12.85 -1.50 -3.34
CA GLU A 90 13.67 -0.34 -3.53
C GLU A 90 13.00 0.91 -2.94
N MET A 91 11.68 1.06 -3.11
CA MET A 91 10.92 2.10 -2.40
C MET A 91 11.05 1.97 -0.88
N ARG A 92 11.03 0.76 -0.34
CA ARG A 92 11.15 0.52 1.11
C ARG A 92 12.52 0.92 1.64
N ARG A 93 13.59 0.64 0.88
CA ARG A 93 14.97 1.01 1.25
C ARG A 93 15.22 2.51 1.24
N ARG A 94 14.61 3.22 0.28
CA ARG A 94 14.78 4.67 0.11
C ARG A 94 13.68 5.50 0.77
N MET A 95 12.89 4.90 1.66
CA MET A 95 11.77 5.56 2.30
C MET A 95 12.26 6.83 3.01
N PRO A 96 11.78 8.02 2.62
CA PRO A 96 12.18 9.26 3.27
C PRO A 96 11.64 9.32 4.69
N GLU A 97 12.18 10.23 5.50
CA GLU A 97 11.59 10.56 6.79
C GLU A 97 10.13 11.01 6.59
N PRO A 98 9.19 10.60 7.46
CA PRO A 98 7.78 10.94 7.32
C PRO A 98 7.51 12.43 7.61
N ASP A 99 7.73 13.27 6.59
CA ASP A 99 7.35 14.68 6.53
C ASP A 99 6.38 14.94 5.34
N PRO A 100 5.05 14.92 5.58
CA PRO A 100 3.97 15.12 4.61
C PRO A 100 3.99 16.46 3.88
N ASP A 101 4.59 17.48 4.49
CA ASP A 101 4.74 18.79 3.86
C ASP A 101 5.94 18.84 2.90
N SER A 102 6.88 17.89 3.05
CA SER A 102 8.03 17.79 2.17
C SER A 102 7.59 17.31 0.78
N ASN A 103 8.12 17.98 -0.25
CA ASN A 103 7.96 17.53 -1.64
C ASN A 103 8.47 16.10 -1.83
N GLU A 104 9.51 15.72 -1.10
CA GLU A 104 10.10 14.38 -1.15
C GLU A 104 9.10 13.31 -0.71
N PHE A 105 8.47 13.48 0.45
CA PHE A 105 7.49 12.52 0.95
C PHE A 105 6.22 12.48 0.09
N ARG A 106 5.70 13.63 -0.36
CA ARG A 106 4.52 13.65 -1.25
C ARG A 106 4.80 12.94 -2.58
N ASN A 107 5.99 13.17 -3.14
CA ASN A 107 6.42 12.46 -4.34
C ASN A 107 6.59 10.97 -4.08
N PHE A 108 7.11 10.59 -2.90
CA PHE A 108 7.25 9.20 -2.49
C PHE A 108 5.90 8.50 -2.34
N ASP A 109 4.94 9.11 -1.64
CA ASP A 109 3.58 8.58 -1.49
C ASP A 109 2.86 8.44 -2.84
N PHE A 110 3.00 9.44 -3.72
CA PHE A 110 2.51 9.36 -5.10
C PHE A 110 3.15 8.20 -5.88
N GLN A 111 4.46 7.97 -5.72
CA GLN A 111 5.15 6.85 -6.37
C GLN A 111 4.66 5.49 -5.86
N ILE A 112 4.34 5.37 -4.57
CA ILE A 112 3.69 4.16 -4.02
C ILE A 112 2.36 3.93 -4.74
N GLY A 113 1.50 4.94 -4.79
CA GLY A 113 0.19 4.85 -5.46
C GLY A 113 0.31 4.47 -6.94
N LEU A 114 1.25 5.06 -7.66
CA LEU A 114 1.51 4.76 -9.08
C LEU A 114 2.00 3.32 -9.29
N ALA A 115 2.86 2.81 -8.40
CA ALA A 115 3.35 1.43 -8.47
C ALA A 115 2.22 0.43 -8.23
N PHE A 116 1.36 0.67 -7.24
CA PHE A 116 0.16 -0.15 -7.00
C PHE A 116 -0.80 -0.14 -8.18
N ALA A 117 -1.09 1.03 -8.75
CA ALA A 117 -1.94 1.14 -9.93
C ALA A 117 -1.36 0.35 -11.12
N SER A 118 -0.05 0.48 -11.36
CA SER A 118 0.64 -0.23 -12.45
C SER A 118 0.60 -1.75 -12.25
N MET A 119 0.87 -2.22 -11.03
CA MET A 119 0.76 -3.63 -10.66
C MET A 119 -0.66 -4.16 -10.86
N ALA A 120 -1.67 -3.43 -10.39
CA ALA A 120 -3.07 -3.82 -10.53
C ALA A 120 -3.49 -3.91 -12.01
N VAL A 121 -3.06 -2.95 -12.86
CA VAL A 121 -3.31 -3.01 -14.30
C VAL A 121 -2.63 -4.23 -14.92
N PHE A 122 -1.38 -4.51 -14.55
CA PHE A 122 -0.67 -5.70 -15.03
C PHE A 122 -1.41 -6.99 -14.67
N LEU A 123 -1.76 -7.18 -13.40
CA LEU A 123 -2.49 -8.36 -12.91
C LEU A 123 -3.80 -8.57 -13.68
N ASN A 124 -4.52 -7.48 -13.98
CA ASN A 124 -5.82 -7.53 -14.65
C ASN A 124 -5.77 -7.66 -16.18
N THR A 125 -4.70 -7.21 -16.83
CA THR A 125 -4.63 -7.14 -18.31
C THR A 125 -3.85 -8.27 -18.96
N LYS A 126 -2.97 -8.93 -18.21
CA LYS A 126 -2.11 -9.99 -18.76
C LYS A 126 -2.74 -11.37 -18.68
N ASP A 127 -3.31 -11.71 -17.53
CA ASP A 127 -3.84 -13.04 -17.31
C ASP A 127 -4.94 -13.00 -16.24
N GLU A 128 -6.18 -13.28 -16.64
CA GLU A 128 -7.33 -13.40 -15.74
C GLU A 128 -7.07 -14.46 -14.65
N ALA A 129 -6.37 -15.54 -15.00
CA ALA A 129 -5.99 -16.57 -14.04
C ALA A 129 -4.94 -16.07 -13.04
N LEU A 130 -4.10 -15.09 -13.42
CA LEU A 130 -3.14 -14.48 -12.51
C LEU A 130 -3.82 -13.52 -11.53
N ALA A 131 -4.76 -12.71 -12.01
CA ALA A 131 -5.62 -11.91 -11.14
C ALA A 131 -6.39 -12.83 -10.18
N ASP A 132 -7.07 -13.86 -10.69
CA ASP A 132 -7.81 -14.82 -9.88
C ASP A 132 -6.92 -15.48 -8.83
N ARG A 133 -5.70 -15.90 -9.18
CA ARG A 133 -4.73 -16.47 -8.22
C ARG A 133 -4.32 -15.46 -7.15
N PHE A 134 -3.96 -14.25 -7.54
CA PHE A 134 -3.57 -13.21 -6.59
C PHE A 134 -4.71 -12.91 -5.61
N PHE A 135 -5.95 -12.83 -6.09
CA PHE A 135 -7.12 -12.47 -5.28
C PHE A 135 -7.84 -13.63 -4.60
N LYS A 136 -7.54 -14.87 -4.97
CA LYS A 136 -8.28 -16.09 -4.56
C LYS A 136 -8.53 -16.17 -3.07
N ASP A 137 -7.50 -15.82 -2.29
CA ASP A 137 -7.48 -16.00 -0.85
C ASP A 137 -7.45 -14.66 -0.09
N ARG A 138 -7.91 -13.56 -0.74
CA ARG A 138 -7.96 -12.22 -0.14
C ARG A 138 -8.66 -12.21 1.22
N ASP A 139 -9.77 -12.95 1.32
CA ASP A 139 -10.62 -12.98 2.50
C ASP A 139 -10.20 -14.09 3.48
N GLN A 140 -9.10 -14.82 3.21
CA GLN A 140 -8.54 -15.84 4.10
C GLN A 140 -7.36 -15.27 4.91
N PRO A 141 -7.49 -15.02 6.21
CA PRO A 141 -6.45 -14.37 7.02
C PRO A 141 -5.13 -15.13 7.10
N ALA A 142 -5.13 -16.43 6.76
CA ALA A 142 -3.95 -17.29 6.78
C ALA A 142 -3.16 -17.29 5.46
N SER A 143 -3.71 -16.76 4.36
CA SER A 143 -3.03 -16.64 3.08
C SER A 143 -2.00 -15.51 3.10
N ASP A 144 -1.06 -15.49 2.15
CA ASP A 144 -0.08 -14.40 2.06
C ASP A 144 -0.75 -13.04 1.85
N LEU A 145 -1.70 -12.96 0.90
CA LEU A 145 -2.45 -11.72 0.67
C LEU A 145 -3.34 -11.35 1.87
N GLY A 146 -4.00 -12.32 2.50
CA GLY A 146 -4.85 -12.06 3.66
C GLY A 146 -4.05 -11.58 4.89
N ARG A 147 -2.88 -12.18 5.14
CA ARG A 147 -1.95 -11.71 6.19
C ARG A 147 -1.47 -10.29 5.93
N TYR A 148 -1.09 -10.02 4.69
CA TYR A 148 -0.68 -8.70 4.24
C TYR A 148 -1.78 -7.66 4.45
N LEU A 149 -2.99 -7.91 3.94
CA LEU A 149 -4.12 -6.99 4.07
C LEU A 149 -4.52 -6.78 5.54
N ALA A 150 -4.49 -7.83 6.36
CA ALA A 150 -4.75 -7.71 7.79
C ALA A 150 -3.66 -6.89 8.50
N HIS A 151 -2.39 -7.01 8.10
CA HIS A 151 -1.32 -6.18 8.64
C HIS A 151 -1.46 -4.71 8.22
N LEU A 152 -1.69 -4.47 6.93
CA LEU A 152 -1.92 -3.15 6.37
C LEU A 152 -3.07 -2.42 7.09
N GLU A 153 -4.19 -3.10 7.30
CA GLU A 153 -5.34 -2.54 8.00
C GLU A 153 -5.02 -2.23 9.47
N ARG A 154 -4.30 -3.12 10.18
CA ARG A 154 -3.85 -2.84 11.56
C ARG A 154 -2.95 -1.60 11.62
N SER A 155 -2.02 -1.46 10.67
CA SER A 155 -1.13 -0.29 10.60
C SER A 155 -1.90 0.99 10.26
N ARG A 156 -2.91 0.91 9.38
CA ARG A 156 -3.81 2.04 9.07
C ARG A 156 -4.63 2.48 10.28
N VAL A 157 -5.25 1.53 10.98
CA VAL A 157 -6.04 1.78 12.20
C VAL A 157 -5.15 2.37 13.30
N HIS A 158 -3.92 1.86 13.44
CA HIS A 158 -2.97 2.43 14.39
C HIS A 158 -2.66 3.89 14.05
N TYR A 159 -2.26 4.17 12.82
CA TYR A 159 -1.95 5.53 12.36
C TYR A 159 -3.14 6.49 12.55
N THR A 160 -4.33 6.10 12.09
CA THR A 160 -5.54 6.93 12.23
C THR A 160 -5.91 7.17 13.69
N SER A 161 -5.74 6.18 14.57
CA SER A 161 -5.92 6.39 16.01
C SER A 161 -4.91 7.39 16.60
N GLN A 162 -3.65 7.39 16.16
CA GLN A 162 -2.67 8.40 16.57
C GLN A 162 -3.03 9.78 16.03
N LEU A 163 -3.54 9.86 14.80
CA LEU A 163 -4.02 11.10 14.20
C LEU A 163 -5.20 11.70 14.97
N ASP A 164 -6.20 10.88 15.30
CA ASP A 164 -7.37 11.32 16.06
C ASP A 164 -6.97 11.80 17.47
N ARG A 165 -6.03 11.09 18.11
CA ARG A 165 -5.45 11.53 19.38
C ARG A 165 -4.74 12.87 19.21
N ALA A 166 -3.87 13.02 18.21
CA ALA A 166 -3.16 14.26 17.94
C ALA A 166 -4.13 15.45 17.72
N ARG A 167 -5.23 15.23 17.00
CA ARG A 167 -6.31 16.21 16.81
C ARG A 167 -7.01 16.57 18.12
N SER A 168 -7.34 15.57 18.94
CA SER A 168 -8.04 15.79 20.22
C SER A 168 -7.26 16.64 21.23
N VAL A 169 -5.92 16.66 21.13
CA VAL A 169 -5.04 17.44 22.00
C VAL A 169 -4.52 18.71 21.32
N GLY A 170 -5.02 19.06 20.13
CA GLY A 170 -4.62 20.27 19.39
C GLY A 170 -3.20 20.24 18.82
N CYS A 171 -2.63 19.04 18.61
CA CYS A 171 -1.31 18.87 17.99
C CYS A 171 -1.41 18.60 16.46
N ALA A 172 -2.62 18.51 15.92
CA ALA A 172 -2.95 18.38 14.49
C ALA A 172 -4.34 18.98 14.22
N SER A 173 -4.54 19.61 13.06
CA SER A 173 -5.77 20.32 12.65
C SER A 173 -6.47 19.61 11.50
#